data_AF-A0A957S1Z0-F1
#
_entry.id   AF-A0A957S1Z0-F1
#
_cell.length_a   1.000
_cell.length_b   1.000
_cell.length_c   1.000
_cell.angle_alpha   90.00
_cell.angle_beta   90.00
_cell.angle_gamma   90.00
#
_symmetry.space_group_name_H-M   'P 1'
#
loop_
_entity.id
_entity.type
_entity.pdbx_description
1 polymer ?
#
loop_
_entity_poly.entity_id
_entity_poly.type
_entity_poly.pdbx_seq_one_letter_code
_entity_poly.pdbx_strand_id
1 'polypeptide(L)'
;GDDGFRIHAGEGTSYGVNSSYLAWQPIWRRLFAITPDMDGDAAAHVQAKLAAVDPGLVRRAPLLAPVLNVALAENDLTRSLDARARKVSLESLLLDCLCAEVEHAPMVLVLEDCQWLDPLSLDLLEVIGRALETLPVLLLLAYRDRGQEQAHAARIAALPNHRNIALAPLTYAEAREFVAAKFGLTAADGAAVAPALVQRIVDQAE
;
A
#
# COMPACT_ATOMS: atom_id res chain seq x y z
N GLY A 1 6.27 -6.03 -17.01
CA GLY A 1 7.36 -5.64 -17.92
C GLY A 1 8.64 -5.86 -17.16
N ASP A 2 9.72 -6.12 -17.88
CA ASP A 2 11.07 -6.25 -17.32
C ASP A 2 11.62 -4.83 -17.03
N ASP A 3 10.88 -4.06 -16.22
CA ASP A 3 11.09 -2.62 -16.02
C ASP A 3 12.24 -2.35 -15.01
N GLY A 4 12.96 -3.38 -14.57
CA GLY A 4 14.07 -3.26 -13.61
C GLY A 4 13.65 -2.95 -12.16
N PHE A 5 12.35 -2.80 -11.89
CA PHE A 5 11.79 -2.59 -10.56
C PHE A 5 10.49 -3.39 -10.36
N ARG A 6 10.19 -3.71 -9.09
CA ARG A 6 8.98 -4.45 -8.70
C ARG A 6 7.92 -3.49 -8.19
N ILE A 7 6.68 -3.63 -8.66
CA ILE A 7 5.55 -2.78 -8.24
C ILE A 7 4.58 -3.59 -7.38
N HIS A 8 4.24 -3.06 -6.22
CA HIS A 8 3.23 -3.60 -5.31
C HIS A 8 2.24 -2.51 -4.94
N ALA A 9 0.94 -2.80 -5.02
CA ALA A 9 -0.12 -1.82 -4.79
C ALA A 9 -1.10 -2.31 -3.73
N GLY A 10 -1.62 -1.37 -2.95
CA GLY A 10 -2.71 -1.55 -1.98
C GLY A 10 -3.63 -0.32 -1.96
N GLU A 11 -4.77 -0.43 -1.29
CA GLU A 11 -5.82 0.59 -1.34
C GLU A 11 -6.51 0.72 0.03
N GLY A 12 -6.72 1.97 0.48
CA GLY A 12 -7.55 2.27 1.63
C GLY A 12 -9.04 2.13 1.30
N THR A 13 -9.84 1.58 2.21
CA THR A 13 -11.28 1.40 1.96
C THR A 13 -12.12 2.09 3.02
N SER A 14 -13.21 2.73 2.59
CA SER A 14 -14.12 3.48 3.48
C SER A 14 -14.82 2.60 4.54
N TYR A 15 -14.99 1.31 4.27
CA TYR A 15 -15.53 0.32 5.21
C TYR A 15 -14.43 -0.40 6.02
N GLY A 16 -13.15 -0.16 5.70
CA GLY A 16 -11.99 -0.83 6.29
C GLY A 16 -11.48 -0.22 7.59
N VAL A 17 -12.09 0.86 8.09
CA VAL A 17 -11.60 1.60 9.27
C VAL A 17 -11.49 0.73 10.53
N ASN A 18 -12.27 -0.36 10.61
CA ASN A 18 -12.24 -1.32 11.72
C ASN A 18 -11.31 -2.53 11.49
N SER A 19 -10.63 -2.61 10.34
CA SER A 19 -9.72 -3.69 9.98
C SER A 19 -8.30 -3.15 9.84
N SER A 20 -7.45 -3.44 10.83
CA SER A 20 -6.08 -2.93 10.86
C SER A 20 -5.26 -3.41 9.67
N TYR A 21 -4.48 -2.50 9.10
CA TYR A 21 -3.51 -2.77 8.03
C TYR A 21 -4.11 -3.18 6.68
N LEU A 22 -5.41 -2.97 6.46
CA LEU A 22 -6.08 -3.48 5.25
C LEU A 22 -5.41 -3.03 3.94
N ALA A 23 -5.03 -1.75 3.86
CA ALA A 23 -4.35 -1.20 2.68
C ALA A 23 -2.97 -1.82 2.43
N TRP A 24 -2.32 -2.34 3.48
CA TRP A 24 -1.02 -2.97 3.40
C TRP A 24 -1.08 -4.46 3.06
N GLN A 25 -2.23 -5.11 3.27
CA GLN A 25 -2.36 -6.55 3.06
C GLN A 25 -2.00 -7.00 1.64
N PRO A 26 -2.48 -6.36 0.55
CA PRO A 26 -2.12 -6.79 -0.80
C PRO A 26 -0.61 -6.72 -1.07
N ILE A 27 0.06 -5.69 -0.53
CA ILE A 27 1.51 -5.50 -0.66
C ILE A 27 2.25 -6.63 0.07
N TRP A 28 2.00 -6.80 1.37
CA TRP A 28 2.73 -7.78 2.17
C TRP A 28 2.42 -9.21 1.76
N ARG A 29 1.18 -9.52 1.39
CA ARG A 29 0.83 -10.83 0.85
C ARG A 29 1.59 -11.12 -0.44
N ARG A 30 1.73 -10.13 -1.34
CA ARG A 30 2.50 -10.31 -2.58
C ARG A 30 3.99 -10.45 -2.31
N LEU A 31 4.56 -9.66 -1.40
CA LEU A 31 5.95 -9.83 -0.96
C LEU A 31 6.14 -11.22 -0.39
N PHE A 32 5.26 -11.67 0.50
CA PHE A 32 5.31 -13.01 1.08
C PHE A 32 4.83 -14.14 0.15
N ALA A 33 4.46 -13.85 -1.09
CA ALA A 33 3.88 -14.83 -2.03
C ALA A 33 2.71 -15.64 -1.43
N ILE A 34 1.86 -14.98 -0.62
CA ILE A 34 0.65 -15.56 -0.03
C ILE A 34 -0.51 -15.42 -1.02
N THR A 35 -0.93 -16.54 -1.60
CA THR A 35 -2.08 -16.60 -2.51
C THR A 35 -3.28 -17.30 -1.86
N PRO A 36 -4.53 -17.03 -2.30
CA PRO A 36 -5.71 -17.69 -1.75
C PRO A 36 -5.79 -19.20 -2.05
N ASP A 37 -5.14 -19.62 -3.12
CA ASP A 37 -5.13 -20.96 -3.70
C ASP A 37 -3.88 -21.79 -3.31
N MET A 38 -3.10 -21.34 -2.31
CA MET A 38 -1.94 -22.10 -1.88
C MET A 38 -2.36 -23.47 -1.33
N ASP A 39 -1.88 -24.53 -1.98
CA ASP A 39 -1.96 -25.91 -1.51
C ASP A 39 -0.93 -26.14 -0.39
N GLY A 40 -1.08 -25.49 0.76
CA GLY A 40 -0.09 -25.61 1.84
C GLY A 40 -0.37 -24.82 3.11
N ASP A 41 0.44 -25.10 4.13
CA ASP A 41 0.42 -24.38 5.40
C ASP A 41 1.07 -23.00 5.22
N ALA A 42 0.25 -21.96 5.16
CA ALA A 42 0.70 -20.57 5.07
C ALA A 42 1.68 -20.20 6.20
N ALA A 43 1.54 -20.79 7.39
CA ALA A 43 2.46 -20.53 8.49
C ALA A 43 3.87 -21.07 8.19
N ALA A 44 3.97 -22.30 7.65
CA ALA A 44 5.25 -22.88 7.26
C ALA A 44 5.93 -22.06 6.15
N HIS A 45 5.16 -21.58 5.18
CA HIS A 45 5.67 -20.71 4.11
C HIS A 45 6.20 -19.37 4.64
N VAL A 46 5.44 -18.70 5.52
CA VAL A 46 5.87 -17.46 6.17
C VAL A 46 7.15 -17.67 6.97
N GLN A 47 7.24 -18.77 7.74
CA GLN A 47 8.44 -19.10 8.51
C GLN A 47 9.65 -19.36 7.61
N ALA A 48 9.48 -20.10 6.51
CA ALA A 48 10.55 -20.36 5.55
C ALA A 48 11.07 -19.07 4.91
N LYS A 49 10.16 -18.16 4.54
CA LYS A 49 10.54 -16.87 3.97
C LYS A 49 11.26 -15.98 4.98
N LEU A 50 10.82 -15.95 6.24
CA LEU A 50 11.54 -15.24 7.31
C LEU A 50 12.91 -15.83 7.56
N ALA A 51 13.05 -17.16 7.58
CA ALA A 51 14.33 -17.83 7.79
C ALA A 51 15.35 -17.53 6.68
N ALA A 52 14.88 -17.29 5.46
CA ALA A 52 15.72 -16.86 4.34
C ALA A 52 16.24 -15.43 4.49
N VAL A 53 15.51 -14.56 5.21
CA VAL A 53 15.97 -13.20 5.58
C VAL A 53 16.93 -13.29 6.77
N ASP A 54 16.46 -13.83 7.89
CA ASP A 54 17.26 -14.11 9.08
C ASP A 54 16.51 -15.16 9.94
N PRO A 55 17.13 -16.31 10.27
CA PRO A 55 16.56 -17.32 11.17
C PRO A 55 16.06 -16.77 12.51
N GLY A 56 16.67 -15.68 13.02
CA GLY A 56 16.25 -14.99 14.24
C GLY A 56 14.85 -14.38 14.16
N LEU A 57 14.37 -14.05 12.96
CA LEU A 57 13.06 -13.42 12.74
C LEU A 57 11.90 -14.41 12.83
N VAL A 58 12.15 -15.70 12.67
CA VAL A 58 11.10 -16.75 12.64
C VAL A 58 10.25 -16.74 13.92
N ARG A 59 10.85 -16.46 15.08
CA ARG A 59 10.09 -16.36 16.35
C ARG A 59 9.08 -15.21 16.38
N ARG A 60 9.25 -14.19 15.54
CA ARG A 60 8.33 -13.05 15.43
C ARG A 60 7.23 -13.29 14.38
N ALA A 61 7.24 -14.43 13.67
CA ALA A 61 6.26 -14.75 12.63
C ALA A 61 4.79 -14.47 13.02
N PRO A 62 4.31 -14.82 14.23
CA PRO A 62 2.91 -14.58 14.57
C PRO A 62 2.47 -13.11 14.53
N LEU A 63 3.42 -12.17 14.66
CA LEU A 63 3.13 -10.74 14.55
C LEU A 63 2.68 -10.33 13.14
N LEU A 64 3.03 -11.09 12.10
CA LEU A 64 2.64 -10.82 10.72
C LEU A 64 1.18 -11.17 10.41
N ALA A 65 0.46 -11.84 11.32
CA ALA A 65 -0.91 -12.30 11.07
C ALA A 65 -1.86 -11.18 10.60
N PRO A 66 -1.86 -9.96 11.19
CA PRO A 66 -2.77 -8.89 10.78
C PRO A 66 -2.48 -8.33 9.37
N VAL A 67 -1.20 -8.25 9.00
CA VAL A 67 -0.75 -7.67 7.71
C VAL A 67 -0.76 -8.70 6.58
N LEU A 68 -0.67 -10.00 6.89
CA LEU A 68 -0.79 -11.06 5.91
C LEU A 68 -2.22 -11.60 5.80
N ASN A 69 -3.06 -11.32 6.79
CA ASN A 69 -4.40 -11.90 6.93
C ASN A 69 -4.37 -13.44 6.82
N VAL A 70 -3.51 -14.05 7.64
CA VAL A 70 -3.35 -15.51 7.75
C VAL A 70 -3.29 -15.92 9.22
N ALA A 71 -3.80 -17.11 9.54
CA ALA A 71 -3.75 -17.63 10.89
C ALA A 71 -2.32 -18.07 11.23
N LEU A 72 -1.68 -17.39 12.18
CA LEU A 72 -0.35 -17.75 12.71
C LEU A 72 -0.46 -17.99 14.20
N ALA A 73 -0.11 -19.20 14.65
CA ALA A 73 -0.22 -19.56 16.05
C ALA A 73 0.77 -18.78 16.92
N GLU A 74 0.28 -18.21 18.01
CA GLU A 74 1.07 -17.50 19.01
C GLU A 74 2.13 -18.41 19.67
N ASN A 75 3.30 -17.84 19.98
CA ASN A 75 4.37 -18.51 20.72
C ASN A 75 4.70 -17.75 22.01
N ASP A 76 5.66 -18.24 22.81
CA ASP A 76 5.98 -17.66 24.12
C ASP A 76 6.46 -16.21 24.01
N LEU A 77 7.25 -15.88 22.97
CA LEU A 77 7.70 -14.53 22.72
C LEU A 77 6.50 -13.62 22.45
N THR A 78 5.66 -13.95 21.46
CA THR A 78 4.57 -13.07 21.04
C THR A 78 3.47 -12.98 22.10
N ARG A 79 3.24 -14.03 22.89
CA ARG A 79 2.34 -13.98 24.07
C ARG A 79 2.81 -13.05 25.18
N SER A 80 4.13 -12.90 25.37
CA SER A 80 4.67 -12.04 26.42
C SER A 80 4.63 -10.54 26.08
N LEU A 81 4.41 -10.17 24.81
CA LEU A 81 4.43 -8.78 24.36
C LEU A 81 3.08 -8.10 24.61
N ASP A 82 3.11 -6.93 25.22
CA ASP A 82 1.96 -6.03 25.27
C ASP A 82 1.63 -5.44 23.88
N ALA A 83 0.51 -4.72 23.78
CA ALA A 83 0.04 -4.16 22.50
C ALA A 83 1.07 -3.21 21.84
N ARG A 84 1.77 -2.40 22.63
CA ARG A 84 2.75 -1.44 22.13
C ARG A 84 3.99 -2.16 21.61
N ALA A 85 4.51 -3.11 22.39
CA ALA A 85 5.68 -3.90 22.03
C ALA A 85 5.39 -4.79 20.81
N ARG A 86 4.17 -5.34 20.69
CA ARG A 86 3.70 -6.04 19.49
C ARG A 86 3.74 -5.16 18.25
N LYS A 87 3.17 -3.94 18.33
CA LYS A 87 3.16 -3.00 17.22
C LYS A 87 4.58 -2.65 16.76
N VAL A 88 5.45 -2.22 17.68
CA VAL A 88 6.84 -1.85 17.35
C VAL A 88 7.61 -3.04 16.79
N SER A 89 7.40 -4.25 17.34
CA SER A 89 8.03 -5.46 16.83
C SER A 89 7.48 -5.88 15.47
N LEU A 90 6.20 -5.64 15.17
CA LEU A 90 5.68 -5.84 13.82
C LEU A 90 6.34 -4.87 12.83
N GLU A 91 6.34 -3.58 13.14
CA GLU A 91 6.91 -2.53 12.27
C GLU A 91 8.38 -2.78 11.95
N SER A 92 9.20 -3.10 12.96
CA SER A 92 10.61 -3.45 12.74
C SER A 92 10.76 -4.72 11.91
N LEU A 93 9.95 -5.76 12.16
CA LEU A 93 10.02 -7.01 11.38
C LEU A 93 9.71 -6.76 9.90
N LEU A 94 8.74 -5.89 9.63
CA LEU A 94 8.37 -5.50 8.26
C LEU A 94 9.49 -4.72 7.58
N LEU A 95 10.17 -3.82 8.29
CA LEU A 95 11.36 -3.15 7.76
C LEU A 95 12.48 -4.14 7.44
N ASP A 96 12.77 -5.08 8.34
CA ASP A 96 13.79 -6.13 8.10
C ASP A 96 13.47 -6.91 6.81
N CYS A 97 12.20 -7.27 6.62
CA CYS A 97 11.73 -7.94 5.39
C CYS A 97 11.84 -7.05 4.16
N LEU A 98 11.45 -5.77 4.25
CA LEU A 98 11.53 -4.83 3.13
C LEU A 98 12.98 -4.62 2.68
N CYS A 99 13.91 -4.47 3.63
CA CYS A 99 15.34 -4.35 3.36
C CYS A 99 15.85 -5.55 2.56
N ALA A 100 15.53 -6.77 2.98
CA ALA A 100 15.94 -7.98 2.26
C ALA A 100 15.32 -8.06 0.86
N GLU A 101 14.07 -7.64 0.70
CA GLU A 101 13.41 -7.65 -0.61
C GLU A 101 14.07 -6.67 -1.60
N VAL A 102 14.52 -5.50 -1.15
CA VAL A 102 15.10 -4.49 -2.04
C VAL A 102 16.54 -4.79 -2.45
N GLU A 103 17.23 -5.71 -1.76
CA GLU A 103 18.53 -6.23 -2.19
C GLU A 103 18.45 -6.98 -3.53
N HIS A 104 17.28 -7.55 -3.85
CA HIS A 104 17.07 -8.26 -5.11
C HIS A 104 16.74 -7.35 -6.29
N ALA A 105 15.93 -6.31 -6.04
CA ALA A 105 15.55 -5.32 -7.05
C ALA A 105 14.92 -4.08 -6.39
N PRO A 106 15.12 -2.87 -6.95
CA PRO A 106 14.38 -1.68 -6.56
C PRO A 106 12.86 -1.89 -6.60
N MET A 107 12.14 -1.13 -5.77
CA MET A 107 10.71 -1.34 -5.57
C MET A 107 9.90 -0.06 -5.66
N VAL A 108 8.66 -0.18 -6.17
CA VAL A 108 7.62 0.84 -6.08
C VAL A 108 6.49 0.29 -5.23
N LEU A 109 6.18 0.99 -4.14
CA LEU A 109 5.01 0.73 -3.31
C LEU A 109 3.95 1.78 -3.63
N VAL A 110 2.75 1.34 -4.00
CA VAL A 110 1.62 2.20 -4.33
C VAL A 110 0.55 2.03 -3.26
N LEU A 111 0.11 3.12 -2.66
CA LEU A 111 -1.08 3.14 -1.82
C LEU A 111 -2.09 4.14 -2.37
N GLU A 112 -3.24 3.59 -2.74
CA GLU A 112 -4.38 4.35 -3.22
C GLU A 112 -5.32 4.69 -2.06
N ASP A 113 -6.08 5.77 -2.22
CA ASP A 113 -7.10 6.22 -1.28
C ASP A 113 -6.60 6.33 0.18
N CYS A 114 -5.41 6.93 0.37
CA CYS A 114 -4.77 6.99 1.69
C CYS A 114 -5.56 7.82 2.72
N GLN A 115 -6.54 8.61 2.29
CA GLN A 115 -7.47 9.25 3.22
C GLN A 115 -8.27 8.25 4.08
N TRP A 116 -8.42 7.00 3.61
CA TRP A 116 -9.13 5.93 4.30
C TRP A 116 -8.22 4.98 5.09
N LEU A 117 -6.92 5.29 5.25
CA LEU A 117 -6.04 4.46 6.08
C LEU A 117 -6.53 4.42 7.52
N ASP A 118 -6.57 3.23 8.11
CA ASP A 118 -6.76 3.08 9.55
C ASP A 118 -5.53 3.62 10.31
N PRO A 119 -5.66 3.95 11.61
CA PRO A 119 -4.56 4.54 12.37
C PRO A 119 -3.28 3.71 12.37
N LEU A 120 -3.39 2.37 12.40
CA LEU A 120 -2.21 1.51 12.40
C LEU A 120 -1.57 1.42 11.01
N SER A 121 -2.36 1.44 9.94
CA SER A 121 -1.84 1.59 8.58
C SER A 121 -1.05 2.89 8.39
N LEU A 122 -1.56 3.99 8.93
CA LEU A 122 -0.90 5.30 8.84
C LEU A 122 0.38 5.36 9.69
N ASP A 123 0.39 4.72 10.85
CA ASP A 123 1.60 4.59 11.66
C ASP A 123 2.68 3.78 10.93
N LEU A 124 2.30 2.66 10.32
CA LEU A 124 3.22 1.84 9.51
C LEU A 124 3.73 2.61 8.29
N LEU A 125 2.88 3.41 7.63
CA LEU A 125 3.27 4.29 6.53
C LEU A 125 4.40 5.23 6.93
N GLU A 126 4.31 5.85 8.11
CA GLU A 126 5.34 6.75 8.58
C GLU A 126 6.65 6.04 8.92
N VAL A 127 6.57 4.83 9.50
CA VAL A 127 7.75 4.03 9.79
C VAL A 127 8.47 3.65 8.51
N ILE A 128 7.74 3.13 7.51
CA ILE A 128 8.29 2.80 6.20
C ILE A 128 8.84 4.05 5.52
N GLY A 129 8.04 5.11 5.42
CA GLY A 129 8.40 6.35 4.74
C GLY A 129 9.69 6.98 5.26
N ARG A 130 9.94 6.94 6.58
CA ARG A 130 11.21 7.38 7.16
C ARG A 130 12.39 6.45 6.80
N ALA A 131 12.18 5.14 6.77
CA ALA A 131 13.23 4.20 6.39
C ALA A 131 13.66 4.33 4.92
N LEU A 132 12.78 4.82 4.05
CA LEU A 132 13.04 4.94 2.61
C LEU A 132 14.12 5.96 2.26
N GLU A 133 14.56 6.83 3.18
CA GLU A 133 15.68 7.75 2.94
C GLU A 133 16.96 7.03 2.47
N THR A 134 17.12 5.75 2.85
CA THR A 134 18.32 4.94 2.58
C THR A 134 18.04 3.69 1.75
N LEU A 135 16.80 3.48 1.29
CA LEU A 135 16.39 2.29 0.56
C LEU A 135 15.99 2.66 -0.88
N PRO A 136 16.25 1.79 -1.89
CA PRO A 136 15.84 2.02 -3.27
C PRO A 136 14.35 1.69 -3.47
N VAL A 137 13.50 2.40 -2.72
CA VAL A 137 12.04 2.26 -2.75
C VAL A 137 11.40 3.60 -3.07
N LEU A 138 10.55 3.62 -4.09
CA LEU A 138 9.63 4.72 -4.34
C LEU A 138 8.28 4.40 -3.69
N LEU A 139 7.80 5.29 -2.81
CA LEU A 139 6.47 5.22 -2.24
C LEU A 139 5.56 6.24 -2.93
N LEU A 140 4.56 5.74 -3.65
CA LEU A 140 3.55 6.54 -4.33
C LEU A 140 2.25 6.50 -3.54
N LEU A 141 1.79 7.67 -3.11
CA LEU A 141 0.60 7.83 -2.30
C LEU A 141 -0.42 8.66 -3.08
N ALA A 142 -1.60 8.11 -3.28
CA ALA A 142 -2.74 8.85 -3.80
C ALA A 142 -3.75 9.07 -2.67
N TYR A 143 -4.16 10.32 -2.49
CA TYR A 143 -5.12 10.68 -1.45
C TYR A 143 -5.87 11.96 -1.78
N ARG A 144 -6.99 12.15 -1.10
CA ARG A 144 -7.80 13.37 -1.17
C ARG A 144 -7.43 14.31 -0.02
N ASP A 145 -7.11 15.55 -0.34
CA ASP A 145 -6.79 16.61 0.64
C ASP A 145 -7.99 17.53 0.86
N ARG A 146 -9.07 16.99 1.43
CA ARG A 146 -10.31 17.73 1.74
C ARG A 146 -10.84 17.29 3.09
N GLY A 147 -11.43 18.18 3.88
CA GLY A 147 -12.26 17.80 5.03
C GLY A 147 -11.52 17.32 6.29
N GLN A 148 -12.04 16.27 6.93
CA GLN A 148 -11.51 15.65 8.17
C GLN A 148 -10.21 14.87 7.92
N GLU A 149 -9.93 14.57 6.65
CA GLU A 149 -8.82 13.78 6.14
C GLU A 149 -7.48 14.57 6.16
N GLN A 150 -7.52 15.85 6.50
CA GLN A 150 -6.36 16.74 6.57
C GLN A 150 -5.29 16.27 7.57
N ALA A 151 -5.70 15.56 8.63
CA ALA A 151 -4.77 14.99 9.60
C ALA A 151 -3.86 13.92 8.97
N HIS A 152 -4.40 13.11 8.05
CA HIS A 152 -3.60 12.12 7.32
C HIS A 152 -2.65 12.81 6.33
N ALA A 153 -3.16 13.80 5.59
CA ALA A 153 -2.36 14.60 4.66
C ALA A 153 -1.17 15.29 5.36
N ALA A 154 -1.38 15.85 6.56
CA ALA A 154 -0.31 16.48 7.34
C ALA A 154 0.78 15.49 7.76
N ARG A 155 0.40 14.26 8.14
CA ARG A 155 1.35 13.19 8.49
C ARG A 155 2.15 12.73 7.27
N ILE A 156 1.50 12.59 6.11
CA ILE A 156 2.16 12.26 4.84
C ILE A 156 3.13 13.38 4.41
N ALA A 157 2.73 14.64 4.54
CA ALA A 157 3.58 15.78 4.22
C ALA A 157 4.77 15.95 5.18
N ALA A 158 4.76 15.28 6.33
CA ALA A 158 5.88 15.26 7.27
C ALA A 158 6.95 14.20 6.91
N LEU A 159 6.72 13.37 5.89
CA LEU A 159 7.69 12.37 5.44
C LEU A 159 8.92 13.04 4.81
N PRO A 160 10.12 12.46 4.98
CA PRO A 160 11.31 12.96 4.33
C PRO A 160 11.29 12.70 2.83
N ASN A 161 12.06 13.49 2.06
CA ASN A 161 12.27 13.31 0.61
C ASN A 161 10.98 13.17 -0.22
N HIS A 162 9.88 13.77 0.21
CA HIS A 162 8.61 13.69 -0.49
C HIS A 162 8.46 14.80 -1.53
N ARG A 163 7.63 14.53 -2.55
CA ARG A 163 7.13 15.53 -3.49
C ARG A 163 5.62 15.37 -3.63
N ASN A 164 4.88 16.43 -3.32
CA ASN A 164 3.45 16.48 -3.55
C ASN A 164 3.16 16.96 -4.99
N ILE A 165 2.28 16.25 -5.69
CA ILE A 165 1.74 16.63 -6.99
C ILE A 165 0.25 16.88 -6.81
N ALA A 166 -0.13 18.15 -6.70
CA ALA A 166 -1.53 18.54 -6.64
C ALA A 166 -2.16 18.42 -8.03
N LEU A 167 -3.15 17.53 -8.17
CA LEU A 167 -3.91 17.38 -9.41
C LEU A 167 -5.11 18.35 -9.39
N ALA A 168 -5.23 19.16 -10.43
CA ALA A 168 -6.41 20.01 -10.63
C ALA A 168 -7.58 19.16 -11.18
N PRO A 169 -8.84 19.56 -10.93
CA PRO A 169 -9.99 18.96 -11.59
C PRO A 169 -9.81 18.99 -13.11
N LEU A 170 -10.22 17.92 -13.78
CA LEU A 170 -10.18 17.87 -15.23
C LEU A 170 -11.11 18.93 -15.81
N THR A 171 -10.60 19.74 -16.73
CA THR A 171 -11.46 20.56 -17.58
C THR A 171 -12.34 19.65 -18.43
N TYR A 172 -13.46 20.18 -18.95
CA TYR A 172 -14.32 19.42 -19.85
C TYR A 172 -13.57 18.87 -21.07
N ALA A 173 -12.61 19.63 -21.61
CA ALA A 173 -11.78 19.20 -22.73
C ALA A 173 -10.87 18.02 -22.36
N GLU A 174 -10.17 18.10 -21.22
CA GLU A 174 -9.31 17.02 -20.71
C GLU A 174 -10.12 15.79 -20.29
N ALA A 175 -11.29 15.97 -19.69
CA ALA A 175 -12.21 14.89 -19.37
C ALA A 175 -12.69 14.16 -20.63
N ARG A 176 -12.96 14.91 -21.71
CA ARG A 176 -13.32 14.33 -23.01
C ARG A 176 -12.16 13.54 -23.62
N GLU A 177 -10.94 14.07 -23.55
CA GLU A 177 -9.73 13.36 -23.99
C GLU A 177 -9.45 12.11 -23.17
N PHE A 178 -9.61 12.18 -21.85
CA PHE A 178 -9.49 11.05 -20.94
C PHE A 178 -10.49 9.93 -21.28
N VAL A 179 -11.75 10.29 -21.53
CA VAL A 179 -12.78 9.33 -21.97
C VAL A 179 -12.39 8.71 -23.30
N ALA A 180 -12.02 9.53 -24.29
CA ALA A 180 -11.62 9.03 -25.60
C ALA A 180 -10.44 8.04 -25.49
N ALA A 181 -9.40 8.40 -24.73
CA ALA A 181 -8.24 7.53 -24.48
C ALA A 181 -8.63 6.23 -23.76
N LYS A 182 -9.48 6.29 -22.73
CA LYS A 182 -9.96 5.09 -21.99
C LYS A 182 -10.73 4.11 -22.87
N PHE A 183 -11.45 4.59 -23.87
CA PHE A 183 -12.22 3.76 -24.80
C PHE A 183 -11.48 3.46 -26.12
N GLY A 184 -10.21 3.84 -26.23
CA GLY A 184 -9.43 3.63 -27.47
C GLY A 184 -9.99 4.40 -28.67
N LEU A 185 -10.76 5.46 -28.43
CA LEU A 185 -11.33 6.32 -29.46
C LEU A 185 -10.28 7.31 -29.94
N THR A 186 -10.18 7.49 -31.25
CA THR A 186 -9.27 8.47 -31.84
C THR A 186 -9.89 9.86 -31.83
N ALA A 187 -9.07 10.91 -32.06
CA ALA A 187 -9.58 12.28 -32.20
C ALA A 187 -10.63 12.41 -33.34
N ALA A 188 -10.60 11.53 -34.35
CA ALA A 188 -11.58 11.46 -35.43
C ALA A 188 -12.94 10.90 -34.96
N ASP A 189 -12.94 10.10 -33.89
CA ASP A 189 -14.14 9.56 -33.24
C ASP A 189 -14.73 10.54 -32.20
N GLY A 190 -14.26 11.79 -32.18
CA GLY A 190 -14.62 12.80 -31.17
C GLY A 190 -16.11 13.13 -31.04
N ALA A 191 -16.94 12.66 -31.97
CA ALA A 191 -18.41 12.72 -31.91
C ALA A 191 -19.06 11.52 -31.18
N ALA A 192 -18.30 10.46 -30.87
CA ALA A 192 -18.79 9.23 -30.24
C ALA A 192 -18.83 9.30 -28.70
N VAL A 193 -18.16 10.28 -28.09
CA VAL A 193 -18.18 10.45 -26.63
C VAL A 193 -19.42 11.23 -26.21
N ALA A 194 -20.33 10.57 -25.48
CA ALA A 194 -21.56 11.19 -25.00
C ALA A 194 -21.26 12.38 -24.05
N PRO A 195 -21.76 13.60 -24.32
CA PRO A 195 -21.52 14.78 -23.47
C PRO A 195 -21.92 14.57 -22.01
N ALA A 196 -22.99 13.80 -21.76
CA ALA A 196 -23.43 13.47 -20.41
C ALA A 196 -22.40 12.64 -19.63
N LEU A 197 -21.60 11.80 -20.29
CA LEU A 197 -20.53 11.04 -19.64
C LEU A 197 -19.35 11.95 -19.27
N VAL A 198 -18.99 12.88 -20.16
CA VAL A 198 -17.94 13.88 -19.90
C VAL A 198 -18.35 14.76 -18.72
N GLN A 199 -19.59 15.26 -18.73
CA GLN A 199 -20.12 16.09 -17.65
C GLN A 199 -20.08 15.34 -16.31
N ARG A 200 -20.48 14.06 -16.28
CA ARG A 200 -20.38 13.25 -15.06
C ARG A 200 -18.96 13.10 -14.52
N ILE A 201 -17.94 13.04 -15.39
CA ILE A 201 -16.53 12.96 -14.96
C ILE A 201 -16.06 14.30 -14.40
N VAL A 202 -16.45 15.41 -15.02
CA VAL A 202 -16.16 16.75 -14.51
C VAL A 202 -16.84 16.95 -13.15
N ASP A 203 -18.13 16.63 -13.02
CA ASP A 203 -18.89 16.77 -11.78
C ASP A 203 -18.36 15.88 -10.64
N GLN A 204 -17.71 14.75 -10.97
CA GLN A 204 -17.04 13.88 -9.99
C GLN A 204 -15.63 14.36 -9.62
N ALA A 205 -15.02 15.23 -10.43
CA ALA A 205 -13.69 15.80 -10.20
C ALA A 205 -13.74 17.10 -9.37
N GLU A 206 -14.91 17.73 -9.26
CA GLU A 206 -15.17 18.92 -8.42
C GLU A 206 -15.32 18.59 -6.93
#